data_AF-A0A2V6D209-F1
#
_entry.id   AF-A0A2V6D209-F1
#
_cell.length_a   1.000
_cell.length_b   1.000
_cell.length_c   1.000
_cell.angle_alpha   90.00
_cell.angle_beta   90.00
_cell.angle_gamma   90.00
#
_symmetry.space_group_name_H-M   'P 1'
#
loop_
_entity.id
_entity.type
_entity.pdbx_description
1 polymer ?
#
loop_
_entity_poly.entity_id
_entity_poly.type
_entity_poly.pdbx_seq_one_letter_code
_entity_poly.pdbx_strand_id
1 'polypeptide(L)'
;MRQSYHSGVVEPANKLRFSAILVAAVAGLVGFGVFALLGAALASLLAAGPLHISSREGGAGYFAISVGMLSGVLGFVGTVWLVLRRCGVGGVKVVLGGIAAFAVIIVSAASAVGIWYSMQPHVLNLNGPEPILRIELHAPANIAIFADATAELTTDRNSADAVLEKPDEAATRRGYVPLYYRTSHRLLAVKF
;
A
#
# COMPACT_ATOMS: atom_id res chain seq x y z
N MET A 1 -43.72 35.23 46.89
CA MET A 1 -43.25 35.30 45.49
C MET A 1 -41.74 35.44 45.46
N ARG A 2 -41.01 34.39 45.11
CA ARG A 2 -39.61 34.45 44.64
C ARG A 2 -39.47 33.41 43.53
N GLN A 3 -39.46 33.88 42.29
CA GLN A 3 -39.08 33.07 41.13
C GLN A 3 -37.56 32.98 41.12
N SER A 4 -37.04 31.78 41.39
CA SER A 4 -35.63 31.45 41.18
C SER A 4 -35.42 31.19 39.69
N TYR A 5 -34.78 32.12 38.99
CA TYR A 5 -34.25 31.92 37.64
C TYR A 5 -33.14 30.87 37.71
N HIS A 6 -33.45 29.63 37.33
CA HIS A 6 -32.40 28.68 36.95
C HIS A 6 -31.90 29.06 35.56
N SER A 7 -30.82 29.83 35.52
CA SER A 7 -29.98 29.95 34.33
C SER A 7 -29.32 28.59 34.10
N GLY A 8 -29.99 27.74 33.32
CA GLY A 8 -29.38 26.55 32.77
C GLY A 8 -28.19 26.99 31.92
N VAL A 9 -26.99 26.83 32.46
CA VAL A 9 -25.74 26.95 31.73
C VAL A 9 -25.82 25.91 30.63
N VAL A 10 -26.09 26.35 29.39
CA VAL A 10 -25.99 25.50 28.22
C VAL A 10 -24.52 25.11 28.11
N GLU A 11 -24.20 23.87 28.49
CA GLU A 11 -22.86 23.31 28.30
C GLU A 11 -22.37 23.59 26.86
N PRO A 12 -21.10 23.97 26.70
CA PRO A 12 -20.60 24.38 25.39
C PRO A 12 -20.75 23.23 24.40
N ALA A 13 -21.47 23.52 23.30
CA ALA A 13 -21.76 22.67 22.17
C ALA A 13 -20.69 21.58 21.93
N ASN A 14 -21.04 20.34 22.28
CA ASN A 14 -20.17 19.15 22.27
C ASN A 14 -19.24 19.14 21.04
N LYS A 15 -17.95 19.44 21.24
CA LYS A 15 -16.98 19.56 20.14
C LYS A 15 -16.63 18.17 19.62
N LEU A 16 -16.57 18.01 18.30
CA LEU A 16 -16.12 16.76 17.69
C LEU A 16 -14.65 16.53 18.06
N ARG A 17 -14.37 15.55 18.92
CA ARG A 17 -13.01 15.24 19.37
C ARG A 17 -12.32 14.31 18.37
N PHE A 18 -11.05 14.56 18.08
CA PHE A 18 -10.27 13.70 17.19
C PHE A 18 -10.18 12.25 17.68
N SER A 19 -10.08 12.04 18.99
CA SER A 19 -10.12 10.69 19.59
C SER A 19 -11.42 9.95 19.29
N ALA A 20 -12.57 10.64 19.28
CA ALA A 20 -13.84 10.03 18.92
C ALA A 20 -13.89 9.62 17.45
N ILE A 21 -13.24 10.38 16.56
CA ILE A 21 -13.12 10.06 15.13
C ILE A 21 -12.24 8.82 14.94
N LEU A 22 -11.09 8.74 15.65
CA LEU A 22 -10.21 7.56 15.60
C LEU A 22 -10.92 6.29 16.10
N VAL A 23 -11.59 6.36 17.25
CA VAL A 23 -12.33 5.23 17.80
C VAL A 23 -13.47 4.83 16.86
N ALA A 24 -14.17 5.79 16.26
CA ALA A 24 -15.20 5.53 15.26
C ALA A 24 -14.63 4.88 14.00
N ALA A 25 -13.45 5.30 13.52
CA ALA A 25 -12.79 4.69 12.36
C ALA A 25 -12.41 3.22 12.61
N VAL A 26 -11.82 2.93 13.77
CA VAL A 26 -11.48 1.55 14.17
C VAL A 26 -12.74 0.70 14.32
N ALA A 27 -13.75 1.21 15.02
CA ALA A 27 -15.03 0.52 15.17
C ALA A 27 -15.73 0.29 13.83
N GLY A 28 -15.64 1.25 12.91
CA GLY A 28 -16.11 1.14 11.54
C GLY A 28 -15.44 -0.01 10.78
N LEU A 29 -14.11 -0.11 10.83
CA LEU A 29 -13.35 -1.21 10.22
C LEU A 29 -13.75 -2.58 10.80
N VAL A 30 -13.87 -2.68 12.12
CA VAL A 30 -14.32 -3.91 12.79
C VAL A 30 -15.76 -4.25 12.40
N GLY A 31 -16.65 -3.26 12.41
CA GLY A 31 -18.04 -3.40 12.00
C GLY A 31 -18.17 -3.85 10.55
N PHE A 32 -17.39 -3.26 9.64
CA PHE A 32 -17.33 -3.69 8.25
C PHE A 32 -16.96 -5.16 8.13
N GLY A 33 -15.88 -5.59 8.78
CA GLY A 33 -15.41 -6.98 8.71
C GLY A 33 -16.43 -7.97 9.27
N VAL A 34 -16.97 -7.70 10.46
CA VAL A 34 -17.96 -8.57 11.12
C VAL A 34 -19.23 -8.69 10.28
N PHE A 35 -19.81 -7.58 9.83
CA PHE A 35 -21.04 -7.62 9.06
C PHE A 35 -20.83 -8.19 7.66
N ALA A 36 -19.66 -7.96 7.04
CA ALA A 36 -19.35 -8.55 5.74
C ALA A 36 -19.26 -10.08 5.81
N LEU A 37 -18.62 -10.61 6.86
CA LEU A 37 -18.55 -12.05 7.09
C LEU A 37 -19.93 -12.63 7.40
N LEU A 38 -20.71 -11.98 8.26
CA LEU A 38 -22.06 -12.43 8.60
C LEU A 38 -22.99 -12.41 7.38
N GLY A 39 -22.96 -11.35 6.57
CA GLY A 39 -23.77 -11.24 5.37
C GLY A 39 -23.34 -12.23 4.28
N ALA A 40 -22.04 -12.46 4.10
CA ALA A 40 -21.55 -13.48 3.18
C ALA A 40 -21.94 -14.90 3.64
N ALA A 41 -21.85 -15.18 4.94
CA ALA A 41 -22.26 -16.47 5.50
C ALA A 41 -23.78 -16.70 5.32
N LEU A 42 -24.60 -15.70 5.64
CA LEU A 42 -26.05 -15.78 5.44
C LEU A 42 -26.40 -15.95 3.96
N ALA A 43 -25.77 -15.18 3.08
CA ALA A 43 -25.98 -15.28 1.64
C ALA A 43 -25.54 -16.64 1.07
N SER A 44 -24.48 -17.23 1.60
CA SER A 44 -24.04 -18.57 1.22
C SER A 44 -25.08 -19.64 1.58
N LEU A 45 -25.70 -19.53 2.76
CA LEU A 45 -26.79 -20.41 3.18
C LEU A 45 -28.03 -20.24 2.30
N LEU A 46 -28.35 -19.00 1.93
CA LEU A 46 -29.50 -18.69 1.07
C LEU A 46 -29.28 -19.11 -0.39
N ALA A 47 -28.04 -19.05 -0.88
CA ALA A 47 -27.68 -19.37 -2.26
C ALA A 47 -27.98 -20.84 -2.60
N ALA A 48 -27.56 -21.77 -1.74
CA ALA A 48 -27.77 -23.21 -1.96
C ALA A 48 -29.20 -23.67 -1.61
N GLY A 49 -29.88 -22.96 -0.71
CA GLY A 49 -31.25 -23.28 -0.29
C GLY A 49 -32.30 -22.54 -1.13
N PRO A 50 -33.00 -21.55 -0.55
CA PRO A 50 -34.21 -20.96 -1.14
C PRO A 50 -34.01 -20.24 -2.48
N LEU A 51 -32.80 -19.76 -2.78
CA LEU A 51 -32.54 -18.99 -4.00
C LEU A 51 -32.05 -19.85 -5.17
N HIS A 52 -31.77 -21.14 -4.94
CA HIS A 52 -31.32 -22.10 -5.96
C HIS A 52 -30.24 -21.54 -6.91
N ILE A 53 -29.30 -20.77 -6.36
CA ILE A 53 -28.23 -20.16 -7.15
C ILE A 53 -27.24 -21.25 -7.52
N SER A 54 -27.02 -21.41 -8.83
CA SER A 54 -26.08 -22.39 -9.34
C SER A 54 -24.65 -22.09 -8.87
N SER A 55 -23.97 -23.13 -8.39
CA SER A 55 -22.54 -23.06 -8.02
C SER A 55 -21.60 -23.19 -9.22
N ARG A 56 -22.11 -23.38 -10.45
CA ARG A 56 -21.27 -23.37 -11.66
C ARG A 56 -20.54 -22.03 -11.75
N GLU A 57 -19.25 -22.11 -12.08
CA GLU A 57 -18.36 -20.95 -12.21
C GLU A 57 -18.23 -20.10 -10.94
N GLY A 58 -18.64 -20.62 -9.77
CA GLY A 58 -18.58 -19.89 -8.51
C GLY A 58 -19.73 -18.91 -8.29
N GLY A 59 -20.84 -19.00 -9.03
CA GLY A 59 -22.00 -18.08 -8.93
C GLY A 59 -22.51 -17.86 -7.49
N ALA A 60 -22.65 -18.93 -6.71
CA ALA A 60 -23.01 -18.84 -5.29
C ALA A 60 -21.99 -18.06 -4.44
N GLY A 61 -20.70 -18.18 -4.77
CA GLY A 61 -19.62 -17.44 -4.13
C GLY A 61 -19.64 -15.95 -4.46
N TYR A 62 -19.87 -15.59 -5.73
CA TYR A 62 -20.03 -14.19 -6.14
C TYR A 62 -21.23 -13.53 -5.48
N PHE A 63 -22.36 -14.25 -5.38
CA PHE A 63 -23.53 -13.79 -4.65
C PHE A 63 -23.20 -13.54 -3.17
N ALA A 64 -22.54 -14.49 -2.51
CA ALA A 64 -22.15 -14.36 -1.12
C ALA A 64 -21.22 -13.18 -0.86
N ILE A 65 -20.17 -13.00 -1.67
CA ILE A 65 -19.23 -11.88 -1.53
C ILE A 65 -19.95 -10.55 -1.76
N SER A 66 -20.87 -10.46 -2.73
CA SER A 66 -21.59 -9.23 -3.03
C SER A 66 -22.49 -8.81 -1.87
N VAL A 67 -23.27 -9.74 -1.32
CA VAL A 67 -24.12 -9.48 -0.14
C VAL A 67 -23.27 -9.19 1.09
N GLY A 68 -22.14 -9.89 1.26
CA GLY A 68 -21.13 -9.59 2.27
C GLY A 68 -20.63 -8.15 2.15
N MET A 69 -20.24 -7.69 0.96
CA MET A 69 -19.76 -6.32 0.76
C MET A 69 -20.84 -5.28 1.13
N LEU A 70 -22.08 -5.47 0.68
CA LEU A 70 -23.20 -4.57 1.00
C LEU A 70 -23.49 -4.52 2.50
N SER A 71 -23.57 -5.68 3.15
CA SER A 71 -23.78 -5.77 4.60
C SER A 71 -22.61 -5.17 5.39
N GLY A 72 -21.37 -5.34 4.91
CA GLY A 72 -20.19 -4.70 5.47
C GLY A 72 -20.30 -3.18 5.46
N VAL A 73 -20.75 -2.57 4.36
CA VAL A 73 -20.98 -1.11 4.28
C VAL A 73 -22.02 -0.67 5.30
N LEU A 74 -23.12 -1.42 5.47
CA LEU A 74 -24.12 -1.12 6.49
C LEU A 74 -23.56 -1.26 7.91
N GLY A 75 -22.74 -2.28 8.16
CA GLY A 75 -22.04 -2.49 9.42
C GLY A 75 -21.07 -1.35 9.73
N PHE A 76 -20.32 -0.88 8.74
CA PHE A 76 -19.45 0.30 8.86
C PHE A 76 -20.24 1.53 9.29
N VAL A 77 -21.27 1.90 8.52
CA VAL A 77 -22.07 3.10 8.79
C VAL A 77 -22.75 3.00 10.15
N GLY A 78 -23.34 1.84 10.47
CA GLY A 78 -24.04 1.60 11.72
C GLY A 78 -23.12 1.68 12.94
N THR A 79 -21.94 1.07 12.90
CA THR A 79 -20.98 1.10 14.01
C THR A 79 -20.34 2.47 14.21
N VAL A 80 -19.95 3.16 13.12
CA VAL A 80 -19.45 4.54 13.16
C VAL A 80 -20.50 5.46 13.79
N TRP A 81 -21.75 5.38 13.31
CA TRP A 81 -22.85 6.17 13.84
C TRP A 81 -23.09 5.90 15.34
N LEU A 82 -23.12 4.62 15.73
CA LEU A 82 -23.36 4.20 17.11
C LEU A 82 -22.24 4.70 18.04
N VAL A 83 -20.98 4.58 17.64
CA VAL A 83 -19.84 5.03 18.42
C VAL A 83 -19.83 6.56 18.56
N LEU A 84 -20.06 7.30 17.48
CA LEU A 84 -20.15 8.76 17.55
C LEU A 84 -21.30 9.22 18.46
N ARG A 85 -22.47 8.56 18.38
CA ARG A 85 -23.60 8.79 19.30
C ARG A 85 -23.23 8.49 20.75
N ARG A 86 -22.54 7.38 21.02
CA ARG A 86 -22.05 6.99 22.36
C ARG A 86 -21.04 8.00 22.91
N CYS A 87 -20.25 8.65 22.04
CA CYS A 87 -19.35 9.73 22.40
C CYS A 87 -20.05 11.09 22.59
N GLY A 88 -21.39 11.13 22.58
CA GLY A 88 -22.18 12.35 22.75
C GLY A 88 -22.26 13.24 21.51
N VAL A 89 -21.76 12.79 20.36
CA VAL A 89 -21.86 13.53 19.10
C VAL A 89 -23.27 13.34 18.53
N GLY A 90 -23.98 14.45 18.32
CA GLY A 90 -25.36 14.46 17.82
C GLY A 90 -25.54 15.32 16.57
N GLY A 91 -26.64 15.10 15.86
CA GLY A 91 -27.05 15.88 14.69
C GLY A 91 -26.04 15.83 13.53
N VAL A 92 -25.85 16.96 12.85
CA VAL A 92 -24.96 17.11 11.68
C VAL A 92 -23.51 16.71 11.97
N LYS A 93 -23.06 16.84 13.23
CA LYS A 93 -21.70 16.48 13.63
C LYS A 93 -21.42 14.97 13.51
N VAL A 94 -22.44 14.12 13.55
CA VAL A 94 -22.27 12.67 13.34
C VAL A 94 -21.90 12.38 11.89
N VAL A 95 -22.51 13.10 10.94
CA VAL A 95 -22.19 12.97 9.51
C VAL A 95 -20.76 13.43 9.24
N LEU A 96 -20.38 14.60 9.77
CA LEU A 96 -19.02 15.12 9.65
C LEU A 96 -18.00 14.18 10.31
N GLY A 97 -18.31 13.64 11.50
CA GLY A 97 -17.48 12.66 12.18
C GLY A 97 -17.32 11.36 11.40
N GLY A 98 -18.39 10.91 10.73
CA GLY A 98 -18.36 9.73 9.86
C GLY A 98 -17.51 9.94 8.61
N ILE A 99 -17.65 11.11 7.95
CA ILE A 99 -16.80 11.49 6.80
C ILE A 99 -15.33 11.55 7.24
N ALA A 100 -15.05 12.17 8.38
CA ALA A 100 -13.69 12.24 8.92
C ALA A 100 -13.12 10.85 9.25
N ALA A 101 -13.92 9.97 9.86
CA ALA A 101 -13.51 8.59 10.16
C ALA A 101 -13.19 7.82 8.88
N PHE A 102 -14.02 7.95 7.84
CA PHE A 102 -13.78 7.34 6.54
C PHE A 102 -12.51 7.91 5.87
N ALA A 103 -12.32 9.23 5.90
CA ALA A 103 -11.12 9.87 5.36
C ALA A 103 -9.84 9.38 6.05
N VAL A 104 -9.85 9.22 7.38
CA VAL A 104 -8.71 8.66 8.14
C VAL A 104 -8.36 7.26 7.63
N ILE A 105 -9.36 6.42 7.36
CA ILE A 105 -9.13 5.05 6.85
C ILE A 105 -8.51 5.10 5.45
N ILE A 106 -9.05 5.93 4.54
CA ILE A 106 -8.53 6.07 3.18
C ILE A 106 -7.09 6.57 3.18
N VAL A 107 -6.78 7.61 3.95
CA VAL A 107 -5.41 8.15 4.06
C VAL A 107 -4.46 7.11 4.66
N SER A 108 -4.90 6.37 5.67
CA SER A 108 -4.10 5.31 6.30
C SER A 108 -3.81 4.18 5.30
N ALA A 109 -4.82 3.73 4.55
CA ALA A 109 -4.68 2.70 3.53
C ALA A 109 -3.74 3.16 2.39
N ALA A 110 -3.94 4.37 1.88
CA ALA A 110 -3.07 4.94 0.84
C ALA A 110 -1.61 5.07 1.31
N SER A 111 -1.41 5.48 2.57
CA SER A 111 -0.08 5.57 3.18
C SER A 111 0.57 4.19 3.32
N ALA A 112 -0.17 3.19 3.79
CA ALA A 112 0.33 1.82 3.89
C ALA A 112 0.74 1.25 2.52
N VAL A 113 -0.06 1.48 1.49
CA VAL A 113 0.26 1.08 0.10
C VAL A 113 1.50 1.81 -0.41
N GLY A 114 1.61 3.12 -0.17
CA GLY A 114 2.80 3.90 -0.55
C GLY A 114 4.07 3.41 0.14
N ILE A 115 4.00 3.11 1.44
CA ILE A 115 5.11 2.54 2.21
C ILE A 115 5.49 1.17 1.62
N TRP A 116 4.52 0.27 1.46
CA TRP A 116 4.77 -1.06 0.87
C TRP A 116 5.41 -0.96 -0.51
N TYR A 117 4.89 -0.09 -1.38
CA TYR A 117 5.43 0.15 -2.71
C TYR A 117 6.87 0.66 -2.66
N SER A 118 7.17 1.62 -1.77
CA SER A 118 8.54 2.15 -1.62
C SER A 118 9.55 1.13 -1.08
N MET A 119 9.07 0.14 -0.33
CA MET A 119 9.89 -0.98 0.16
C MET A 119 10.14 -2.05 -0.91
N GLN A 120 9.40 -2.04 -2.03
CA GLN A 120 9.61 -3.04 -3.07
C GLN A 120 10.97 -2.85 -3.74
N PRO A 121 11.71 -3.96 -4.00
CA PRO A 121 12.87 -3.90 -4.86
C PRO A 121 12.39 -3.58 -6.28
N HIS A 122 12.73 -2.38 -6.77
CA HIS A 122 12.37 -1.94 -8.12
C HIS A 122 13.32 -2.60 -9.13
N VAL A 123 13.15 -3.91 -9.32
CA VAL A 123 13.96 -4.70 -10.26
C VAL A 123 13.71 -4.23 -11.69
N LEU A 124 14.78 -4.21 -12.50
CA LEU A 124 14.71 -3.64 -13.85
C LEU A 124 13.85 -4.49 -14.80
N ASN A 125 13.88 -5.81 -14.60
CA ASN A 125 13.06 -6.77 -15.32
C ASN A 125 12.57 -7.83 -14.32
N LEU A 126 11.25 -7.98 -14.18
CA LEU A 126 10.66 -8.89 -13.20
C LEU A 126 10.43 -10.31 -13.75
N ASN A 127 10.24 -10.44 -15.07
CA ASN A 127 9.80 -11.68 -15.73
C ASN A 127 10.62 -12.03 -16.99
N GLY A 128 11.85 -11.53 -17.09
CA GLY A 128 12.70 -11.79 -18.25
C GLY A 128 14.18 -11.78 -17.89
N PRO A 129 15.06 -12.03 -18.88
CA PRO A 129 16.49 -12.09 -18.65
C PRO A 129 17.01 -10.77 -18.09
N GLU A 130 17.99 -10.88 -17.20
CA GLU A 130 18.62 -9.74 -16.57
C GLU A 130 19.27 -8.84 -17.63
N PRO A 131 18.93 -7.55 -17.67
CA PRO A 131 19.53 -6.63 -18.62
C PRO A 131 21.01 -6.48 -18.32
N ILE A 132 21.83 -6.61 -19.36
CA ILE A 132 23.29 -6.48 -19.26
C ILE A 132 23.72 -5.10 -19.77
N LEU A 133 24.56 -4.41 -19.01
CA LEU A 133 25.29 -3.25 -19.50
C LEU A 133 26.58 -3.73 -20.14
N ARG A 134 26.72 -3.57 -21.45
CA ARG A 134 27.99 -3.82 -22.14
C ARG A 134 28.89 -2.61 -21.98
N ILE A 135 30.14 -2.85 -21.64
CA ILE A 135 31.16 -1.82 -21.45
C ILE A 135 32.33 -2.08 -22.39
N GLU A 136 32.89 -1.01 -22.91
CA GLU A 136 34.11 -1.01 -23.71
C GLU A 136 35.06 0.00 -23.08
N LEU A 137 36.21 -0.49 -22.64
CA LEU A 137 37.27 0.28 -22.00
C LEU A 137 38.41 0.44 -23.00
N HIS A 138 38.69 1.68 -23.37
CA HIS A 138 39.84 2.01 -24.21
C HIS A 138 41.03 2.38 -23.33
N ALA A 139 42.17 1.71 -23.52
CA ALA A 139 43.37 2.07 -22.79
C ALA A 139 43.86 3.47 -23.22
N PRO A 140 44.21 4.36 -22.28
CA PRO A 140 45.04 5.50 -22.61
C PRO A 140 46.41 4.99 -23.11
N ALA A 141 47.01 5.67 -24.08
CA ALA A 141 48.21 5.21 -24.78
C ALA A 141 49.32 4.75 -23.80
N ASN A 142 49.84 3.52 -24.01
CA ASN A 142 50.99 2.91 -23.31
C ASN A 142 50.84 2.57 -21.82
N ILE A 143 49.87 1.74 -21.41
CA ILE A 143 49.83 1.22 -20.03
C ILE A 143 49.64 -0.32 -20.00
N ALA A 144 50.70 -1.04 -19.62
CA ALA A 144 50.68 -2.49 -19.36
C ALA A 144 49.76 -2.87 -18.17
N ILE A 145 49.55 -1.94 -17.24
CA ILE A 145 48.67 -2.07 -16.05
C ILE A 145 47.20 -2.28 -16.47
N PHE A 146 46.83 -1.94 -17.71
CA PHE A 146 45.46 -2.11 -18.21
C PHE A 146 45.05 -3.59 -18.39
N ALA A 147 46.02 -4.50 -18.49
CA ALA A 147 45.78 -5.93 -18.62
C ALA A 147 45.13 -6.53 -17.36
N ASP A 148 45.47 -6.03 -16.18
CA ASP A 148 44.98 -6.50 -14.88
C ASP A 148 43.84 -5.64 -14.32
N ALA A 149 43.38 -4.65 -15.10
CA ALA A 149 42.30 -3.76 -14.68
C ALA A 149 41.02 -4.56 -14.34
N THR A 150 40.39 -4.19 -13.24
CA THR A 150 39.06 -4.68 -12.84
C THR A 150 38.07 -3.51 -12.91
N ALA A 151 36.80 -3.81 -13.13
CA ALA A 151 35.77 -2.79 -13.13
C ALA A 151 34.62 -3.21 -12.23
N GLU A 152 34.06 -2.26 -11.50
CA GLU A 152 32.94 -2.46 -10.60
C GLU A 152 31.90 -1.38 -10.89
N LEU A 153 30.64 -1.80 -11.02
CA LEU A 153 29.52 -0.89 -11.16
C LEU A 153 28.90 -0.64 -9.80
N THR A 154 29.08 0.56 -9.29
CA THR A 154 28.42 1.01 -8.06
C THR A 154 27.17 1.80 -8.41
N THR A 155 26.06 1.43 -7.77
CA THR A 155 24.78 2.13 -7.88
C THR A 155 24.28 2.54 -6.48
N ASP A 156 23.19 3.29 -6.43
CA ASP A 156 22.51 3.66 -5.18
C ASP A 156 21.90 2.45 -4.44
N ARG A 157 21.72 1.31 -5.13
CA ARG A 157 21.05 0.11 -4.59
C ARG A 157 21.98 -1.08 -4.43
N ASN A 158 23.03 -1.20 -5.24
CA ASN A 158 23.95 -2.33 -5.20
C ASN A 158 25.31 -1.99 -5.83
N SER A 159 26.29 -2.85 -5.58
CA SER A 159 27.54 -2.88 -6.34
C SER A 159 27.68 -4.25 -7.02
N ALA A 160 28.23 -4.27 -8.23
CA ALA A 160 28.44 -5.50 -9.00
C ALA A 160 29.76 -5.46 -9.76
N ASP A 161 30.53 -6.54 -9.68
CA ASP A 161 31.77 -6.68 -10.43
C ASP A 161 31.48 -6.90 -11.92
N ALA A 162 32.27 -6.25 -12.77
CA ALA A 162 32.23 -6.43 -14.20
C ALA A 162 32.99 -7.68 -14.63
N VAL A 163 32.40 -8.43 -15.55
CA VAL A 163 33.09 -9.49 -16.25
C VAL A 163 33.80 -8.88 -17.45
N LEU A 164 35.12 -8.79 -17.39
CA LEU A 164 35.97 -8.24 -18.46
C LEU A 164 36.60 -9.35 -19.27
N GLU A 165 36.49 -9.24 -20.59
CA GLU A 165 37.17 -10.10 -21.56
C GLU A 165 38.66 -9.73 -21.64
N LYS A 166 39.43 -10.60 -22.32
CA LYS A 166 40.85 -10.37 -22.57
C LYS A 166 41.03 -9.14 -23.48
N PRO A 167 42.11 -8.36 -23.31
CA PRO A 167 42.41 -7.22 -24.16
C PRO A 167 42.62 -7.66 -25.62
N ASP A 168 42.05 -6.89 -26.54
CA ASP A 168 42.22 -7.04 -27.98
C ASP A 168 43.55 -6.40 -28.44
N GLU A 169 43.97 -6.69 -29.68
CA GLU A 169 45.19 -6.16 -30.31
C GLU A 169 45.22 -4.62 -30.34
N ALA A 170 44.04 -3.99 -30.32
CA ALA A 170 43.85 -2.54 -30.25
C ALA A 170 43.86 -1.96 -28.81
N ALA A 171 44.39 -2.69 -27.81
CA ALA A 171 44.43 -2.30 -26.40
C ALA A 171 43.05 -1.90 -25.82
N THR A 172 41.98 -2.51 -26.33
CA THR A 172 40.60 -2.29 -25.90
C THR A 172 40.10 -3.53 -25.16
N ARG A 173 39.37 -3.33 -24.05
CA ARG A 173 38.76 -4.42 -23.27
C ARG A 173 37.25 -4.27 -23.28
N ARG A 174 36.56 -5.35 -23.62
CA ARG A 174 35.10 -5.42 -23.58
C ARG A 174 34.66 -6.22 -22.37
N GLY A 175 33.44 -5.99 -21.93
CA GLY A 175 32.87 -6.73 -20.82
C GLY A 175 31.41 -6.43 -20.61
N TYR A 176 30.86 -7.00 -19.56
CA TYR A 176 29.48 -6.74 -19.17
C TYR A 176 29.31 -6.74 -17.66
N VAL A 177 28.28 -6.03 -17.21
CA VAL A 177 27.81 -6.03 -15.82
C VAL A 177 26.29 -6.26 -15.83
N PRO A 178 25.75 -7.20 -15.04
CA PRO A 178 24.31 -7.37 -14.88
C PRO A 178 23.68 -6.17 -14.14
N LEU A 179 22.53 -5.71 -14.64
CA LEU A 179 21.75 -4.62 -14.03
C LEU A 179 20.50 -5.18 -13.34
N TYR A 180 20.57 -5.27 -12.02
CA TYR A 180 19.47 -5.81 -11.21
C TYR A 180 18.34 -4.80 -10.94
N TYR A 181 18.68 -3.53 -10.68
CA TYR A 181 17.73 -2.54 -10.18
C TYR A 181 17.58 -1.32 -11.11
N ARG A 182 16.39 -0.72 -11.08
CA ARG A 182 16.16 0.61 -11.65
C ARG A 182 16.80 1.66 -10.76
N THR A 183 17.90 2.22 -11.23
CA THR A 183 18.73 3.20 -10.51
C THR A 183 18.84 4.49 -11.32
N SER A 184 18.83 5.64 -10.64
CA SER A 184 18.95 6.96 -11.28
C SER A 184 20.40 7.33 -11.58
N HIS A 185 21.35 6.83 -10.81
CA HIS A 185 22.78 7.06 -10.96
C HIS A 185 23.54 5.75 -10.97
N ARG A 186 24.58 5.69 -11.81
CA ARG A 186 25.48 4.54 -11.94
C ARG A 186 26.89 5.06 -12.13
N LEU A 187 27.83 4.56 -11.35
CA LEU A 187 29.23 4.92 -11.43
C LEU A 187 30.02 3.64 -11.74
N LEU A 188 30.72 3.65 -12.87
CA LEU A 188 31.64 2.58 -13.22
C LEU A 188 33.02 2.96 -12.68
N ALA A 189 33.47 2.26 -11.64
CA ALA A 189 34.80 2.42 -11.07
C ALA A 189 35.75 1.42 -11.74
N VAL A 190 36.75 1.94 -12.46
CA VAL A 190 37.83 1.12 -13.02
C VAL A 190 39.01 1.16 -12.05
N LYS A 191 39.47 0.00 -11.64
CA LYS A 191 40.58 -0.20 -10.69
C LYS A 191 41.76 -0.82 -11.44
N PHE A 192 42.96 -0.32 -11.20
CA PHE A 192 44.22 -0.69 -11.85
C PHE A 192 45.21 -1.21 -10.82
#